data_AF-A0A7L0XME7-F1
#
_entry.id   AF-A0A7L0XME7-F1
#
_cell.length_a   1.000
_cell.length_b   1.000
_cell.length_c   1.000
_cell.angle_alpha   90.00
_cell.angle_beta   90.00
_cell.angle_gamma   90.00
#
_symmetry.space_group_name_H-M   'P 1'
#
loop_
_entity.id
_entity.type
_entity.pdbx_description
1 polymer ?
#
loop_
_entity_poly.entity_id
_entity_poly.type
_entity_poly.pdbx_seq_one_letter_code
_entity_poly.pdbx_strand_id
1 'polypeptide(L)'
;GVLNVHPSCLPRWRGPAPIVHTVLHGDKVTGVTIMEIRPKRFDVGPIIKQEEVAVPPRCTAQELEGMLAKLGADMLLAVLKNLPESLKNKKEQPKEGVTFAPKISIAKSCIKWEEQTATQIIQLHRAIGSMFPLQTLWKDTTVKLLDFVEVDDIPGFADQTVNDCEAVPGSVLFHKVSQTLIVRCKEGWVGIKTVILKKKLTAVDFYNGYMHSWFQQNPRTVHQECRFRTLKLSTAKKDSKRERGI
;
A
#
# COMPACT_ATOMS: atom_id res chain seq x y z
N GLY A 1 16.81 -23.43 22.14
CA GLY A 1 16.89 -22.22 21.30
C GLY A 1 15.50 -21.64 21.10
N VAL A 2 15.34 -20.66 20.22
CA VAL A 2 14.03 -20.11 19.84
C VAL A 2 13.96 -20.02 18.33
N LEU A 3 12.83 -20.48 17.78
CA LEU A 3 12.52 -20.39 16.35
C LEU A 3 11.60 -19.22 16.09
N ASN A 4 11.72 -18.61 14.91
CA ASN A 4 10.81 -17.59 14.42
C ASN A 4 10.20 -18.04 13.09
N VAL A 5 8.92 -17.69 12.88
CA VAL A 5 8.22 -17.84 11.61
C VAL A 5 8.14 -16.45 10.98
N HIS A 6 8.93 -16.21 9.94
CA HIS A 6 9.04 -14.91 9.28
C HIS A 6 8.31 -14.93 7.93
N PRO A 7 7.29 -14.08 7.70
CA PRO A 7 6.47 -14.15 6.48
C PRO A 7 7.09 -13.36 5.33
N SER A 8 8.32 -13.70 4.98
CA SER A 8 8.96 -13.37 3.71
C SER A 8 10.02 -14.41 3.34
N CYS A 9 10.52 -14.32 2.11
CA CYS A 9 11.74 -15.00 1.70
C CYS A 9 12.98 -14.25 2.20
N LEU A 10 13.53 -14.65 3.34
CA LEU A 10 14.76 -14.03 3.85
C LEU A 10 15.93 -14.26 2.87
N PRO A 11 16.83 -13.26 2.69
CA PRO A 11 17.02 -12.08 3.53
C PRO A 11 16.18 -10.86 3.14
N ARG A 12 15.26 -10.99 2.18
CA ARG A 12 14.36 -9.90 1.78
C ARG A 12 13.32 -9.64 2.88
N TRP A 13 13.03 -8.37 3.13
CA TRP A 13 12.03 -7.90 4.08
C TRP A 13 12.26 -8.30 5.54
N ARG A 14 13.48 -8.08 6.04
CA ARG A 14 13.74 -8.16 7.50
C ARG A 14 12.99 -7.06 8.24
N GLY A 15 12.43 -7.36 9.40
CA GLY A 15 11.76 -6.39 10.26
C GLY A 15 10.26 -6.62 10.41
N PRO A 16 9.53 -5.65 10.98
CA PRO A 16 8.20 -5.89 11.55
C PRO A 16 7.03 -5.93 10.55
N ALA A 17 7.20 -5.53 9.28
CA ALA A 17 6.07 -5.41 8.34
C ALA A 17 6.28 -6.09 6.96
N PRO A 18 6.88 -7.29 6.86
CA PRO A 18 7.26 -7.91 5.59
C PRO A 18 6.11 -8.10 4.60
N ILE A 19 4.93 -8.52 5.06
CA ILE A 19 3.74 -8.76 4.22
C ILE A 19 3.30 -7.45 3.54
N VAL A 20 3.23 -6.38 4.33
CA VAL A 20 2.85 -5.06 3.82
C VAL A 20 3.86 -4.56 2.79
N HIS A 21 5.16 -4.72 3.05
CA HIS A 21 6.19 -4.30 2.10
C HIS A 21 6.22 -5.14 0.82
N THR A 22 5.90 -6.43 0.91
CA THR A 22 5.73 -7.32 -0.26
C THR A 22 4.67 -6.77 -1.21
N VAL A 23 3.48 -6.45 -0.69
CA VAL A 23 2.39 -5.89 -1.49
C VAL A 23 2.71 -4.46 -1.96
N LEU A 24 3.30 -3.64 -1.08
CA LEU A 24 3.62 -2.24 -1.37
C LEU A 24 4.61 -2.08 -2.53
N HIS A 25 5.55 -3.01 -2.68
CA HIS A 25 6.56 -2.98 -3.76
C HIS A 25 6.16 -3.83 -4.96
N GLY A 26 4.99 -4.47 -4.92
CA GLY A 26 4.46 -5.26 -6.04
C GLY A 26 5.26 -6.53 -6.31
N ASP A 27 5.88 -7.11 -5.29
CA ASP A 27 6.63 -8.36 -5.39
C ASP A 27 5.73 -9.46 -5.97
N LYS A 28 6.27 -10.24 -6.92
CA LYS A 28 5.54 -11.35 -7.57
C LYS A 28 5.69 -12.68 -6.83
N VAL A 29 6.70 -12.76 -5.98
CA VAL A 29 7.03 -13.94 -5.18
C VAL A 29 7.34 -13.47 -3.77
N THR A 30 6.86 -14.21 -2.80
CA THR A 30 7.19 -14.07 -1.38
C THR A 30 7.28 -15.47 -0.78
N GLY A 31 7.23 -15.60 0.55
CA GLY A 31 7.30 -16.91 1.19
C GLY A 31 7.21 -16.84 2.69
N VAL A 32 7.46 -17.99 3.30
CA VAL A 32 7.67 -18.08 4.75
C VAL A 32 9.04 -18.69 5.00
N THR A 33 9.72 -18.13 6.00
CA THR A 33 11.01 -18.61 6.48
C THR A 33 10.90 -19.01 7.94
N ILE A 34 11.24 -20.26 8.26
CA ILE A 34 11.51 -20.72 9.63
C ILE A 34 13.00 -20.51 9.89
N MET A 35 13.34 -19.74 10.92
CA MET A 35 14.73 -19.41 11.25
C MET A 35 15.00 -19.53 12.76
N GLU A 36 16.26 -19.68 13.15
CA GLU A 36 16.67 -19.41 14.52
C GLU A 36 16.77 -17.90 14.75
N ILE A 37 16.49 -17.44 15.97
CA ILE A 37 16.78 -16.04 16.33
C ILE A 37 18.24 -15.88 16.77
N ARG A 38 18.83 -14.71 16.51
CA ARG A 38 20.14 -14.31 17.05
C ARG A 38 19.94 -13.26 18.15
N PRO A 39 20.72 -13.28 19.24
CA PRO A 39 20.65 -12.24 20.24
C PRO A 39 20.94 -10.86 19.62
N LYS A 40 20.19 -9.84 20.03
CA LYS A 40 20.41 -8.42 19.68
C LYS A 40 20.28 -8.06 18.19
N ARG A 41 19.88 -8.97 17.31
CA ARG A 41 19.66 -8.70 15.87
C ARG A 41 18.39 -9.39 15.39
N PHE A 42 17.47 -8.61 14.80
CA PHE A 42 16.20 -9.11 14.28
C PHE A 42 16.36 -9.69 12.87
N ASP A 43 15.75 -10.85 12.62
CA ASP A 43 15.60 -11.46 11.30
C ASP A 43 16.90 -11.74 10.52
N VAL A 44 18.02 -11.95 11.24
CA VAL A 44 19.33 -12.27 10.64
C VAL A 44 19.83 -13.69 10.91
N GLY A 45 19.07 -14.48 11.67
CA GLY A 45 19.53 -15.81 12.06
C GLY A 45 19.45 -16.83 10.93
N PRO A 46 20.08 -18.00 11.09
CA PRO A 46 20.16 -19.01 10.06
C PRO A 46 18.77 -19.55 9.73
N ILE A 47 18.55 -19.75 8.44
CA ILE A 47 17.33 -20.31 7.87
C ILE A 47 17.35 -21.82 8.09
N ILE A 48 16.28 -22.34 8.69
CA ILE A 48 16.05 -23.78 8.86
C ILE A 48 15.27 -24.32 7.67
N LYS A 49 14.20 -23.61 7.29
CA LYS A 49 13.35 -23.97 6.15
C LYS A 49 12.76 -22.70 5.54
N GLN A 50 12.66 -22.66 4.22
CA GLN A 50 12.06 -21.54 3.49
C GLN A 50 11.28 -22.09 2.30
N GLU A 51 10.09 -21.58 2.08
CA GLU A 51 9.24 -21.95 0.95
C GLU A 51 8.74 -20.68 0.28
N GLU A 52 8.84 -20.65 -1.05
CA GLU A 52 8.38 -19.54 -1.87
C GLU A 52 6.96 -19.80 -2.37
N VAL A 53 6.19 -18.73 -2.51
CA VAL A 53 4.86 -18.73 -3.11
C VAL A 53 4.70 -17.53 -4.02
N ALA A 54 3.96 -17.72 -5.11
CA ALA A 54 3.54 -16.62 -5.95
C ALA A 54 2.59 -15.69 -5.16
N VAL A 55 2.80 -14.39 -5.26
CA VAL A 55 1.88 -13.38 -4.75
C VAL A 55 0.73 -13.27 -5.74
N PRO A 56 -0.53 -13.56 -5.33
CA PRO A 56 -1.64 -13.48 -6.27
C PRO A 56 -1.79 -12.08 -6.86
N PRO A 57 -2.19 -11.96 -8.13
CA PRO A 57 -2.44 -10.66 -8.73
C PRO A 57 -3.52 -9.93 -7.94
N ARG A 58 -3.32 -8.63 -7.75
CA ARG A 58 -4.26 -7.74 -7.04
C ARG A 58 -4.51 -8.07 -5.55
N CYS A 59 -3.74 -8.99 -4.98
CA CYS A 59 -3.82 -9.38 -3.58
C CYS A 59 -3.60 -8.19 -2.62
N THR A 60 -4.41 -8.12 -1.58
CA THR A 60 -4.25 -7.21 -0.44
C THR A 60 -3.31 -7.79 0.60
N ALA A 61 -2.74 -6.95 1.47
CA ALA A 61 -1.89 -7.43 2.56
C ALA A 61 -2.65 -8.38 3.52
N GLN A 62 -3.96 -8.15 3.71
CA GLN A 62 -4.80 -8.99 4.58
C GLN A 62 -5.02 -10.40 3.99
N GLU A 63 -5.27 -10.49 2.68
CA GLU A 63 -5.40 -11.79 1.99
C GLU A 63 -4.07 -12.53 2.00
N LEU A 64 -2.97 -11.83 1.73
CA LEU A 64 -1.63 -12.40 1.74
C LEU A 64 -1.24 -12.89 3.14
N GLU A 65 -1.60 -12.14 4.19
CA GLU A 65 -1.41 -12.56 5.58
C GLU A 65 -2.11 -13.88 5.88
N GLY A 66 -3.38 -14.02 5.49
CA GLY A 66 -4.12 -15.28 5.68
C GLY A 66 -3.44 -16.46 4.98
N MET A 67 -2.95 -16.27 3.76
CA MET A 67 -2.22 -17.30 3.01
C MET A 67 -0.91 -17.70 3.69
N LEU A 68 -0.09 -16.72 4.07
CA LEU A 68 1.22 -16.96 4.67
C LEU A 68 1.12 -17.47 6.11
N ALA A 69 0.08 -17.10 6.86
CA ALA A 69 -0.18 -17.65 8.19
C ALA A 69 -0.42 -19.15 8.14
N LYS A 70 -1.25 -19.62 7.17
CA LYS A 70 -1.49 -21.04 6.97
C LYS A 70 -0.21 -21.79 6.57
N LEU A 71 0.51 -21.28 5.57
CA LEU A 71 1.78 -21.85 5.13
C LEU A 71 2.79 -21.92 6.28
N GLY A 72 2.92 -20.85 7.06
CA GLY A 72 3.87 -20.78 8.17
C GLY A 72 3.55 -21.76 9.29
N ALA A 73 2.27 -21.98 9.60
CA ALA A 73 1.86 -23.00 10.55
C ALA A 73 2.24 -24.41 10.07
N ASP A 74 1.93 -24.75 8.83
CA ASP A 74 2.24 -26.05 8.23
C ASP A 74 3.76 -26.29 8.19
N MET A 75 4.53 -25.27 7.79
CA MET A 75 5.99 -25.32 7.76
C MET A 75 6.60 -25.49 9.15
N LEU A 76 6.11 -24.77 10.16
CA LEU A 76 6.58 -24.88 11.53
C LEU A 76 6.33 -26.29 12.07
N LEU A 77 5.14 -26.85 11.85
CA LEU A 77 4.82 -28.22 12.25
C LEU A 77 5.73 -29.25 11.57
N ALA A 78 6.04 -29.07 10.27
CA ALA A 78 6.96 -29.94 9.55
C ALA A 78 8.38 -29.88 10.14
N VAL A 79 8.89 -28.69 10.48
CA VAL A 79 10.19 -28.51 11.14
C VAL A 79 10.20 -29.16 12.52
N LEU A 80 9.15 -28.98 13.32
CA LEU A 80 9.08 -29.53 14.67
C LEU A 80 8.99 -31.07 14.69
N LYS A 81 8.31 -31.68 13.71
CA LYS A 81 8.21 -33.15 13.58
C LYS A 81 9.58 -33.83 13.40
N ASN A 82 10.54 -33.16 12.78
CA ASN A 82 11.90 -33.67 12.59
C ASN A 82 12.95 -32.61 12.97
N LEU A 83 12.83 -32.10 14.20
CA LEU A 83 13.62 -30.95 14.64
C LEU A 83 15.15 -31.20 14.64
N PRO A 84 15.69 -32.35 15.12
CA PRO A 84 17.13 -32.56 15.13
C PRO A 84 17.75 -32.49 13.73
N GLU A 85 17.12 -33.13 12.75
CA GLU A 85 17.60 -33.13 11.36
C GLU A 85 17.38 -31.76 10.70
N SER A 86 16.26 -31.08 10.97
CA SER A 86 16.01 -29.73 10.46
C SER A 86 17.07 -28.74 10.94
N LEU A 87 17.44 -28.81 12.22
CA LEU A 87 18.48 -27.93 12.80
C LEU A 87 19.88 -28.23 12.26
N LYS A 88 20.17 -29.48 11.91
CA LYS A 88 21.44 -29.87 11.29
C LYS A 88 21.61 -29.26 9.90
N ASN A 89 20.51 -29.06 9.17
CA ASN A 89 20.51 -28.54 7.80
C ASN A 89 20.36 -27.02 7.68
N LYS A 90 20.36 -26.28 8.80
CA LYS A 90 20.22 -24.82 8.78
C LYS A 90 21.38 -24.13 8.06
N LYS A 91 21.08 -23.03 7.37
CA LYS A 91 22.04 -22.26 6.58
C LYS A 91 22.03 -20.80 6.97
N GLU A 92 23.19 -20.16 7.02
CA GLU A 92 23.26 -18.71 7.20
C GLU A 92 22.59 -17.99 6.03
N GLN A 93 21.95 -16.86 6.33
CA GLN A 93 21.33 -16.05 5.28
C GLN A 93 22.39 -15.51 4.32
N PRO A 94 22.09 -15.42 3.00
CA PRO A 94 22.99 -14.76 2.07
C PRO A 94 23.14 -13.27 2.42
N LYS A 95 24.29 -12.69 2.05
CA LYS A 95 24.57 -11.26 2.24
C LYS A 95 23.93 -10.39 1.17
N GLU A 96 23.68 -10.97 0.00
CA GLU A 96 23.00 -10.32 -1.12
C GLU A 96 21.47 -10.38 -0.97
N GLY A 97 20.77 -9.38 -1.49
CA GLY A 97 19.29 -9.34 -1.46
C GLY A 97 18.66 -8.90 -0.13
N VAL A 98 19.48 -8.45 0.84
CA VAL A 98 18.99 -7.94 2.13
C VAL A 98 18.17 -6.67 1.92
N THR A 99 16.91 -6.70 2.35
CA THR A 99 16.05 -5.49 2.42
C THR A 99 15.33 -5.42 3.76
N PHE A 100 14.77 -4.25 4.08
CA PHE A 100 14.12 -4.00 5.36
C PHE A 100 12.66 -3.61 5.19
N ALA A 101 11.81 -4.13 6.06
CA ALA A 101 10.38 -3.89 6.13
C ALA A 101 10.03 -3.15 7.44
N PRO A 102 10.38 -1.85 7.55
CA PRO A 102 10.09 -1.08 8.76
C PRO A 102 8.59 -0.94 9.00
N LYS A 103 8.21 -0.65 10.26
CA LYS A 103 6.83 -0.44 10.66
C LYS A 103 6.19 0.69 9.84
N ILE A 104 4.99 0.43 9.33
CA ILE A 104 4.22 1.44 8.60
C ILE A 104 3.58 2.43 9.56
N SER A 105 3.61 3.72 9.19
CA SER A 105 2.93 4.79 9.90
C SER A 105 1.74 5.30 9.09
N ILE A 106 0.77 5.91 9.77
CA ILE A 106 -0.39 6.55 9.12
C ILE A 106 0.02 7.62 8.10
N ALA A 107 1.19 8.25 8.25
CA ALA A 107 1.68 9.22 7.28
C ALA A 107 1.90 8.63 5.88
N LYS A 108 2.14 7.31 5.80
CA LYS A 108 2.24 6.61 4.52
C LYS A 108 0.91 6.56 3.76
N SER A 109 -0.23 6.77 4.44
CA SER A 109 -1.56 6.81 3.80
C SER A 109 -1.84 8.12 3.06
N CYS A 110 -1.01 9.15 3.23
CA CYS A 110 -1.16 10.41 2.49
C CYS A 110 -0.68 10.20 1.07
N ILE A 111 -1.61 10.30 0.12
CA ILE A 111 -1.29 10.17 -1.30
C ILE A 111 -0.48 11.39 -1.72
N LYS A 112 0.64 11.12 -2.38
CA LYS A 112 1.49 12.10 -3.03
C LYS A 112 1.25 12.08 -4.53
N TRP A 113 0.24 12.82 -4.99
CA TRP A 113 -0.21 12.78 -6.38
C TRP A 113 0.89 13.10 -7.37
N GLU A 114 1.77 14.04 -7.03
CA GLU A 114 2.86 14.51 -7.87
C GLU A 114 4.05 13.54 -7.94
N GLU A 115 4.18 12.64 -6.96
CA GLU A 115 5.31 11.71 -6.85
C GLU A 115 4.94 10.27 -7.21
N GLN A 116 3.67 9.89 -7.07
CA GLN A 116 3.23 8.50 -7.18
C GLN A 116 2.53 8.21 -8.50
N THR A 117 2.88 7.08 -9.12
CA THR A 117 2.15 6.53 -10.27
C THR A 117 0.84 5.87 -9.84
N ALA A 118 -0.08 5.66 -10.78
CA ALA A 118 -1.32 4.94 -10.50
C ALA A 118 -1.08 3.55 -9.90
N THR A 119 -0.11 2.80 -10.43
CA THR A 119 0.29 1.49 -9.90
C THR A 119 0.76 1.58 -8.45
N GLN A 120 1.58 2.58 -8.11
CA GLN A 120 2.06 2.77 -6.75
C GLN A 120 0.94 3.12 -5.76
N ILE A 121 -0.05 3.91 -6.19
CA ILE A 121 -1.22 4.25 -5.36
C ILE A 121 -2.10 3.01 -5.14
N ILE A 122 -2.32 2.20 -6.18
CA ILE A 122 -3.07 0.93 -6.07
C ILE A 122 -2.35 -0.06 -5.15
N GLN A 123 -1.03 -0.23 -5.30
CA GLN A 123 -0.22 -1.07 -4.41
C GLN A 123 -0.28 -0.55 -2.97
N LEU A 124 -0.17 0.76 -2.76
CA LEU A 124 -0.32 1.38 -1.46
C LEU A 124 -1.69 1.09 -0.84
N HIS A 125 -2.77 1.27 -1.61
CA HIS A 125 -4.13 0.95 -1.15
C HIS A 125 -4.27 -0.52 -0.75
N ARG A 126 -3.77 -1.45 -1.57
CA ARG A 126 -3.80 -2.90 -1.28
C ARG A 126 -2.96 -3.26 -0.05
N ALA A 127 -1.84 -2.57 0.15
CA ALA A 127 -0.90 -2.84 1.23
C ALA A 127 -1.41 -2.33 2.59
N ILE A 128 -2.06 -1.17 2.64
CA ILE A 128 -2.38 -0.49 3.91
C ILE A 128 -3.83 -0.03 4.06
N GLY A 129 -4.65 -0.08 3.02
CA GLY A 129 -5.97 0.56 2.97
C GLY A 129 -6.96 0.07 4.04
N SER A 130 -6.86 -1.20 4.45
CA SER A 130 -7.67 -1.77 5.53
C SER A 130 -7.33 -1.18 6.91
N MET A 131 -6.05 -0.85 7.15
CA MET A 131 -5.58 -0.25 8.40
C MET A 131 -5.68 1.29 8.36
N PHE A 132 -5.29 1.87 7.24
CA PHE A 132 -5.21 3.30 7.00
C PHE A 132 -5.80 3.61 5.62
N PRO A 133 -7.10 3.97 5.54
CA PRO A 133 -7.68 4.48 4.30
C PRO A 133 -6.83 5.61 3.75
N LEU A 134 -6.62 5.63 2.43
CA LEU A 134 -5.74 6.62 1.82
C LEU A 134 -6.35 8.02 1.93
N GLN A 135 -5.49 9.01 2.18
CA GLN A 135 -5.88 10.36 2.54
C GLN A 135 -5.35 11.38 1.54
N THR A 136 -6.16 12.39 1.27
CA THR A 136 -5.81 13.54 0.43
C THR A 136 -6.58 14.77 0.90
N LEU A 137 -6.30 15.94 0.32
CA LEU A 137 -7.05 17.17 0.56
C LEU A 137 -8.02 17.46 -0.58
N TRP A 138 -9.22 17.90 -0.23
CA TRP A 138 -10.22 18.48 -1.11
C TRP A 138 -10.67 19.84 -0.54
N LYS A 139 -10.42 20.94 -1.25
CA LYS A 139 -10.69 22.31 -0.78
C LYS A 139 -10.23 22.53 0.67
N ASP A 140 -8.97 22.18 0.92
CA ASP A 140 -8.28 22.27 2.23
C ASP A 140 -8.89 21.42 3.36
N THR A 141 -9.84 20.55 3.04
CA THR A 141 -10.39 19.56 3.98
C THR A 141 -9.81 18.18 3.70
N THR A 142 -9.38 17.48 4.74
CA THR A 142 -8.94 16.09 4.61
C THR A 142 -10.09 15.19 4.20
N VAL A 143 -9.88 14.41 3.14
CA VAL A 143 -10.78 13.34 2.69
C VAL A 143 -10.05 12.01 2.70
N LYS A 144 -10.80 10.94 2.94
CA LYS A 144 -10.33 9.57 2.76
C LYS A 144 -10.93 9.00 1.48
N LEU A 145 -10.16 8.18 0.78
CA LEU A 145 -10.51 7.54 -0.47
C LEU A 145 -10.53 6.04 -0.25
N LEU A 146 -11.55 5.37 -0.78
CA LEU A 146 -11.74 3.92 -0.69
C LEU A 146 -12.21 3.38 -2.04
N ASP A 147 -12.22 2.06 -2.15
CA ASP A 147 -12.76 1.33 -3.32
C ASP A 147 -12.06 1.78 -4.61
N PHE A 148 -10.73 1.70 -4.57
CA PHE A 148 -9.87 2.03 -5.72
C PHE A 148 -10.04 1.02 -6.84
N VAL A 149 -9.99 1.49 -8.08
CA VAL A 149 -10.16 0.72 -9.31
C VAL A 149 -8.99 1.01 -10.25
N GLU A 150 -8.43 -0.05 -10.85
CA GLU A 150 -7.45 0.10 -11.93
C GLU A 150 -8.17 0.60 -13.19
N VAL A 151 -7.61 1.60 -13.86
CA VAL A 151 -8.28 2.26 -14.98
C VAL A 151 -8.41 1.34 -16.20
N ASP A 152 -7.51 0.37 -16.34
CA ASP A 152 -7.59 -0.68 -17.36
C ASP A 152 -8.86 -1.54 -17.23
N ASP A 153 -9.49 -1.57 -16.04
CA ASP A 153 -10.74 -2.29 -15.79
C ASP A 153 -12.00 -1.47 -16.15
N ILE A 154 -11.89 -0.17 -16.49
CA ILE A 154 -13.06 0.66 -16.83
C ILE A 154 -13.22 0.77 -18.35
N PRO A 155 -14.31 0.23 -18.92
CA PRO A 155 -14.53 0.23 -20.36
C PRO A 155 -14.59 1.64 -20.95
N GLY A 156 -13.94 1.84 -22.09
CA GLY A 156 -14.01 3.08 -22.88
C GLY A 156 -13.21 4.27 -22.36
N PHE A 157 -12.47 4.12 -21.26
CA PHE A 157 -11.63 5.22 -20.74
C PHE A 157 -10.32 5.38 -21.51
N ALA A 158 -9.73 4.30 -22.04
CA ALA A 158 -8.51 4.37 -22.85
C ALA A 158 -8.65 5.35 -24.03
N ASP A 159 -9.82 5.36 -24.69
CA ASP A 159 -10.13 6.25 -25.81
C ASP A 159 -10.29 7.73 -25.39
N GLN A 160 -10.62 7.99 -24.12
CA GLN A 160 -10.76 9.35 -23.57
C GLN A 160 -9.42 9.97 -23.15
N THR A 161 -8.39 9.15 -22.84
CA THR A 161 -7.09 9.64 -22.34
C THR A 161 -6.26 10.42 -23.36
N VAL A 162 -6.50 10.22 -24.66
CA VAL A 162 -5.74 10.88 -25.75
C VAL A 162 -6.03 12.39 -25.81
N ASN A 163 -7.15 12.85 -25.26
CA ASN A 163 -7.56 14.26 -25.37
C ASN A 163 -7.12 15.16 -24.19
N ASP A 164 -6.62 14.62 -23.07
CA ASP A 164 -6.37 15.39 -21.84
C ASP A 164 -4.88 15.67 -21.57
N CYS A 165 -4.18 16.24 -22.57
CA CYS A 165 -2.78 16.66 -22.44
C CYS A 165 -2.52 17.78 -21.39
N GLU A 166 -3.56 18.36 -20.79
CA GLU A 166 -3.45 19.45 -19.81
C GLU A 166 -3.71 19.03 -18.34
N ALA A 167 -4.02 17.76 -18.08
CA ALA A 167 -4.34 17.31 -16.72
C ALA A 167 -3.08 17.24 -15.83
N VAL A 168 -3.08 18.01 -14.75
CA VAL A 168 -2.02 17.97 -13.72
C VAL A 168 -2.30 16.87 -12.68
N PRO A 169 -1.27 16.36 -11.98
CA PRO A 169 -1.50 15.40 -10.90
C PRO A 169 -2.49 15.92 -9.86
N GLY A 170 -3.41 15.05 -9.45
CA GLY A 170 -4.52 15.35 -8.56
C GLY A 170 -5.82 15.80 -9.26
N SER A 171 -5.80 16.15 -10.55
CA SER A 171 -7.01 16.53 -11.29
C SER A 171 -8.04 15.41 -11.27
N VAL A 172 -9.30 15.75 -10.99
CA VAL A 172 -10.40 14.80 -10.79
C VAL A 172 -11.43 14.94 -11.92
N LEU A 173 -11.72 13.84 -12.59
CA LEU A 173 -12.76 13.71 -13.60
C LEU A 173 -13.84 12.75 -13.09
N PHE A 174 -15.08 12.94 -13.50
CA PHE A 174 -16.16 12.00 -13.20
C PHE A 174 -16.53 11.23 -14.47
N HIS A 175 -16.25 9.93 -14.49
CA HIS A 175 -16.62 9.06 -15.59
C HIS A 175 -18.05 8.56 -15.39
N LYS A 176 -18.99 9.11 -16.15
CA LYS A 176 -20.44 8.86 -16.00
C LYS A 176 -20.81 7.39 -16.19
N VAL A 177 -20.20 6.71 -17.16
CA VAL A 177 -20.54 5.31 -17.51
C VAL A 177 -20.18 4.35 -16.38
N SER A 178 -18.96 4.46 -15.84
CA SER A 178 -18.53 3.62 -14.71
C SER A 178 -18.87 4.18 -13.33
N GLN A 179 -19.54 5.34 -13.28
CA GLN A 179 -19.86 6.06 -12.04
C GLN A 179 -18.66 6.18 -11.09
N THR A 180 -17.48 6.50 -11.63
CA THR A 180 -16.21 6.47 -10.89
C THR A 180 -15.51 7.83 -11.02
N LEU A 181 -14.87 8.27 -9.92
CA LEU A 181 -13.96 9.42 -9.96
C LEU A 181 -12.61 8.95 -10.50
N ILE A 182 -12.15 9.55 -11.58
CA ILE A 182 -10.86 9.25 -12.19
C ILE A 182 -9.89 10.37 -11.85
N VAL A 183 -8.77 10.01 -11.22
CA VAL A 183 -7.81 11.00 -10.71
C VAL A 183 -6.46 10.82 -11.40
N ARG A 184 -5.91 11.93 -11.88
CA ARG A 184 -4.59 11.96 -12.52
C ARG A 184 -3.51 11.75 -11.47
N CYS A 185 -2.62 10.79 -11.69
CA CYS A 185 -1.45 10.54 -10.84
C CYS A 185 -0.22 11.26 -11.42
N LYS A 186 1.00 10.98 -10.93
CA LYS A 186 2.22 11.38 -11.64
C LYS A 186 2.22 10.79 -13.05
N GLU A 187 1.97 9.49 -13.12
CA GLU A 187 1.84 8.71 -14.35
C GLU A 187 0.60 7.84 -14.26
N GLY A 188 -0.20 7.83 -15.34
CA GLY A 188 -1.48 7.14 -15.40
C GLY A 188 -2.59 7.80 -14.58
N TRP A 189 -3.67 7.05 -14.44
CA TRP A 189 -4.90 7.46 -13.79
C TRP A 189 -5.36 6.37 -12.82
N VAL A 190 -6.08 6.76 -11.77
CA VAL A 190 -6.67 5.82 -10.80
C VAL A 190 -8.15 6.11 -10.60
N GLY A 191 -8.96 5.06 -10.53
CA GLY A 191 -10.39 5.15 -10.24
C GLY A 191 -10.69 5.08 -8.74
N ILE A 192 -11.67 5.82 -8.28
CA ILE A 192 -12.15 5.85 -6.88
C ILE A 192 -13.67 5.84 -6.88
N LYS A 193 -14.27 4.91 -6.15
CA LYS A 193 -15.75 4.78 -6.04
C LYS A 193 -16.32 5.39 -4.76
N THR A 194 -15.52 5.53 -3.72
CA THR A 194 -15.99 6.02 -2.42
C THR A 194 -15.09 7.11 -1.86
N VAL A 195 -15.72 8.20 -1.41
CA VAL A 195 -15.06 9.32 -0.73
C VAL A 195 -15.66 9.51 0.66
N ILE A 196 -14.82 9.65 1.68
CA ILE A 196 -15.24 10.05 3.02
C ILE A 196 -14.73 11.46 3.29
N LEU A 197 -15.67 12.40 3.37
CA LEU A 197 -15.40 13.80 3.78
C LEU A 197 -16.00 14.03 5.18
N LYS A 198 -17.32 14.23 5.26
CA LYS A 198 -18.09 14.29 6.52
C LYS A 198 -18.91 13.00 6.76
N LYS A 199 -19.32 12.38 5.66
CA LYS A 199 -20.02 11.10 5.59
C LYS A 199 -19.42 10.28 4.45
N LYS A 200 -19.72 8.98 4.42
CA LYS A 200 -19.40 8.13 3.28
C LYS A 200 -20.26 8.57 2.08
N LEU A 201 -19.64 8.88 0.96
CA LEU A 201 -20.26 9.31 -0.28
C LEU A 201 -19.85 8.37 -1.40
N THR A 202 -20.79 8.04 -2.28
CA THR A 202 -20.44 7.43 -3.57
C THR A 202 -19.77 8.48 -4.45
N ALA A 203 -19.05 8.02 -5.49
CA ALA A 203 -18.51 8.90 -6.53
C ALA A 203 -19.59 9.79 -7.17
N VAL A 204 -20.81 9.27 -7.35
CA VAL A 204 -21.97 10.01 -7.87
C VAL A 204 -22.40 11.12 -6.92
N ASP A 205 -22.56 10.80 -5.62
CA ASP A 205 -22.96 11.78 -4.60
C ASP A 205 -21.90 12.89 -4.46
N PHE A 206 -20.63 12.50 -4.51
CA PHE A 206 -19.52 13.43 -4.46
C PHE A 206 -19.52 14.36 -5.68
N TYR A 207 -19.71 13.80 -6.88
CA TYR A 207 -19.82 14.59 -8.10
C TYR A 207 -20.99 15.59 -8.03
N ASN A 208 -22.20 15.12 -7.72
CA ASN A 208 -23.39 15.97 -7.66
C ASN A 208 -23.30 17.07 -6.60
N GLY A 209 -22.74 16.74 -5.42
CA GLY A 209 -22.67 17.68 -4.30
C GLY A 209 -21.49 18.65 -4.33
N TYR A 210 -20.35 18.25 -4.89
CA TYR A 210 -19.09 18.98 -4.73
C TYR A 210 -18.39 19.36 -6.03
N MET A 211 -18.68 18.67 -7.14
CA MET A 211 -18.04 18.93 -8.44
C MET A 211 -18.98 19.56 -9.46
N HIS A 212 -20.24 19.14 -9.55
CA HIS A 212 -21.17 19.60 -10.59
C HIS A 212 -21.38 21.13 -10.58
N SER A 213 -21.58 21.71 -9.39
CA SER A 213 -21.68 23.16 -9.21
C SER A 213 -20.37 23.89 -9.58
N TRP A 214 -19.22 23.24 -9.42
CA TRP A 214 -17.91 23.78 -9.79
C TRP A 214 -17.74 23.87 -11.32
N PHE A 215 -18.10 22.82 -12.05
CA PHE A 215 -18.05 22.82 -13.52
C PHE A 215 -18.96 23.87 -14.14
N GLN A 216 -20.10 24.17 -13.50
CA GLN A 216 -21.00 25.23 -13.95
C GLN A 216 -20.44 26.64 -13.74
N GLN A 217 -19.64 26.85 -12.69
CA GLN A 217 -19.10 28.16 -12.33
C GLN A 217 -17.79 28.49 -13.05
N ASN A 218 -16.94 27.49 -13.31
CA ASN A 218 -15.57 27.71 -13.78
C ASN A 218 -15.20 26.89 -15.03
N PRO A 219 -15.89 27.06 -16.18
CA PRO A 219 -15.72 26.20 -17.37
C PRO A 219 -14.33 26.27 -18.03
N ARG A 220 -13.52 27.29 -17.74
CA ARG A 220 -12.18 27.50 -18.36
C ARG A 220 -10.99 27.06 -17.50
N THR A 221 -11.16 26.82 -16.19
CA THR A 221 -10.08 26.46 -15.24
C THR A 221 -10.25 25.10 -14.58
N VAL A 222 -11.24 24.34 -15.06
CA VAL A 222 -11.69 23.05 -14.51
C VAL A 222 -10.54 22.09 -14.21
N HIS A 223 -9.64 21.87 -15.18
CA HIS A 223 -8.56 20.88 -15.06
C HIS A 223 -7.47 21.31 -14.07
N GLN A 224 -7.32 22.62 -13.79
CA GLN A 224 -6.29 23.15 -12.89
C GLN A 224 -6.77 23.29 -11.45
N GLU A 225 -8.06 23.57 -11.23
CA GLU A 225 -8.58 23.90 -9.89
C GLU A 225 -9.39 22.78 -9.24
N CYS A 226 -10.03 21.89 -10.01
CA CYS A 226 -10.78 20.74 -9.50
C CYS A 226 -9.85 19.56 -9.22
N ARG A 227 -9.03 19.70 -8.16
CA ARG A 227 -7.98 18.74 -7.83
C ARG A 227 -7.97 18.30 -6.37
N PHE A 228 -7.62 17.03 -6.17
CA PHE A 228 -7.10 16.56 -4.91
C PHE A 228 -5.67 17.06 -4.72
N ARG A 229 -5.31 17.47 -3.51
CA ARG A 229 -3.96 17.91 -3.17
C ARG A 229 -3.32 16.99 -2.15
N THR A 230 -2.01 16.80 -2.26
CA THR A 230 -1.24 15.99 -1.31
C THR A 230 -1.38 16.53 0.11
N LEU A 231 -1.89 15.68 1.02
CA LEU A 231 -1.99 16.00 2.44
C LEU A 231 -0.60 15.95 3.09
N LYS A 232 -0.15 17.07 3.65
CA LYS A 232 1.05 17.12 4.48
C LYS A 232 0.65 17.04 5.94
N LEU A 233 0.85 15.88 6.58
CA LEU A 233 0.72 15.79 8.03
C LEU A 233 1.85 16.60 8.67
N SER A 234 1.51 17.53 9.55
CA SER A 234 2.52 18.24 10.33
C SER A 234 3.25 17.25 11.23
N THR A 235 4.58 17.26 11.21
CA THR A 235 5.42 16.55 12.16
C THR A 235 5.38 17.27 13.51
N ALA A 236 4.22 17.29 14.18
CA ALA A 236 4.09 17.90 15.49
C ALA A 236 4.42 16.88 16.60
N LYS A 237 5.52 17.18 17.32
CA LYS A 237 6.03 16.61 18.58
C LYS A 237 6.74 15.25 18.53
N LYS A 238 8.04 15.28 18.21
CA LYS A 238 9.02 14.31 18.75
C LYS A 238 10.19 14.92 19.55
N ASP A 239 10.23 16.25 19.74
CA ASP A 239 11.36 16.92 20.40
C ASP A 239 11.12 17.44 21.83
N SER A 240 9.97 17.19 22.47
CA SER A 240 9.75 17.67 23.86
C SER A 240 10.07 16.67 24.96
N LYS A 241 10.86 15.61 24.70
CA LYS A 241 11.26 14.61 25.72
C LYS A 241 12.76 14.33 25.79
N ARG A 242 13.62 15.08 25.08
CA ARG A 242 15.08 14.91 25.14
C ARG A 242 15.85 15.98 25.93
N GLU A 243 15.18 17.00 26.47
CA GLU A 243 15.82 18.07 27.28
C GLU A 243 15.43 18.08 28.76
N ARG A 244 14.92 16.97 29.31
CA ARG A 244 14.80 16.80 30.77
C ARG A 244 15.31 15.43 31.18
N GLY A 245 16.61 15.36 31.37
CA GLY A 245 17.34 14.17 31.80
C GLY A 245 18.84 14.43 31.77
N ILE A 246 19.26 15.48 32.49
CA ILE A 246 20.58 15.53 33.13
C ILE A 246 20.39 14.86 34.48
#